data_AF-A0A1I2I8R9-F1
#
_entry.id   AF-A0A1I2I8R9-F1
#
_cell.length_a   1.000
_cell.length_b   1.000
_cell.length_c   1.000
_cell.angle_alpha   90.00
_cell.angle_beta   90.00
_cell.angle_gamma   90.00
#
_symmetry.space_group_name_H-M   'P 1'
#
loop_
_entity.id
_entity.type
_entity.pdbx_description
1 polymer ?
#
loop_
_entity_poly.entity_id
_entity_poly.type
_entity_poly.pdbx_seq_one_letter_code
_entity_poly.pdbx_strand_id
1 'polypeptide(L)'
;MAVALVWLYQGRGPFGVTVSDGLLGAALCAAPWLPGWRWRRVGAGDVKYAACIGLLLGWLPGLRVMLYAGVILGIMAGLAWLRSSGGSRLPMGLALSAGLLIELSGVGRYVLPQA
;
A
#
# COMPACT_ATOMS: atom_id res chain seq x y z
N MET A 1 -0.40 10.18 12.90
CA MET A 1 -0.89 10.50 14.26
C MET A 1 -2.29 9.97 14.55
N ALA A 2 -3.28 10.14 13.67
CA ALA A 2 -4.65 9.64 13.90
C ALA A 2 -4.73 8.11 14.15
N VAL A 3 -3.96 7.29 13.41
CA VAL A 3 -3.98 5.82 13.55
C VAL A 3 -3.43 5.36 14.91
N ALA A 4 -2.40 6.05 15.42
CA ALA A 4 -1.83 5.76 16.75
C ALA A 4 -2.82 6.11 17.88
N LEU A 5 -3.60 7.18 17.70
CA LEU A 5 -4.67 7.55 18.63
C LEU A 5 -5.81 6.53 18.66
N VAL A 6 -6.23 6.02 17.50
CA VAL A 6 -7.24 4.95 17.42
C VAL A 6 -6.75 3.66 18.11
N TRP A 7 -5.48 3.29 17.90
CA TRP A 7 -4.87 2.15 18.58
C TRP A 7 -4.80 2.29 20.09
N LEU A 8 -4.45 3.48 20.57
CA LEU A 8 -4.38 3.78 22.01
C LEU A 8 -5.76 3.78 22.68
N TYR A 9 -6.82 4.15 21.96
CA TYR A 9 -8.18 4.25 22.51
C TYR A 9 -9.00 2.96 22.45
N GLN A 10 -8.84 2.12 21.41
CA GLN A 10 -9.68 0.93 21.19
C GLN A 10 -8.95 -0.41 21.40
N GLY A 11 -7.62 -0.41 21.58
CA GLY A 11 -6.82 -1.64 21.65
C GLY A 11 -6.78 -2.46 20.34
N ARG A 12 -7.44 -1.97 19.28
CA ARG A 12 -7.46 -2.49 17.91
C ARG A 12 -7.41 -1.34 16.92
N GLY A 13 -6.85 -1.59 15.74
CA GLY A 13 -6.77 -0.61 14.67
C GLY A 13 -8.08 -0.27 14.00
N PRO A 14 -8.08 0.76 13.13
CA PRO A 14 -9.29 1.24 12.44
C PRO A 14 -9.99 0.18 11.58
N PHE A 15 -9.34 -0.95 11.30
CA PHE A 15 -9.90 -2.12 10.61
C PHE A 15 -9.88 -3.40 11.47
N GLY A 16 -9.83 -3.28 12.79
CA GLY A 16 -9.76 -4.43 13.72
C GLY A 16 -8.38 -5.10 13.82
N VAL A 17 -7.37 -4.49 13.21
CA VAL A 17 -5.99 -5.01 13.10
C VAL A 17 -5.26 -4.90 14.44
N THR A 18 -4.54 -5.95 14.85
CA THR A 18 -3.75 -5.95 16.10
C THR A 18 -2.41 -5.25 15.94
N VAL A 19 -1.76 -4.95 17.07
CA VAL A 19 -0.50 -4.20 17.09
C VAL A 19 0.60 -4.87 16.27
N SER A 20 0.77 -6.16 16.51
CA SER A 20 1.72 -7.01 15.80
C SER A 20 1.42 -7.09 14.32
N ASP A 21 0.13 -7.17 13.96
CA ASP A 21 -0.32 -7.37 12.58
C ASP A 21 -0.10 -6.13 11.71
N GLY A 22 -0.31 -4.93 12.30
CA GLY A 22 0.01 -3.66 11.65
C GLY A 22 1.52 -3.41 11.52
N LEU A 23 2.32 -3.77 12.53
CA LEU A 23 3.78 -3.65 12.44
C LEU A 23 4.38 -4.61 11.41
N LEU A 24 3.89 -5.86 11.37
CA LEU A 24 4.27 -6.83 10.34
C LEU A 24 3.84 -6.35 8.96
N GLY A 25 2.62 -5.82 8.82
CA GLY A 25 2.15 -5.26 7.57
C GLY A 25 3.00 -4.09 7.10
N ALA A 26 3.35 -3.16 8.00
CA ALA A 26 4.22 -2.03 7.67
C ALA A 26 5.60 -2.48 7.19
N ALA A 27 6.22 -3.43 7.89
CA ALA A 27 7.53 -3.96 7.53
C ALA A 27 7.49 -4.71 6.18
N LEU A 28 6.52 -5.61 6.00
CA LEU A 28 6.37 -6.40 4.78
C LEU A 28 5.99 -5.56 3.57
N CYS A 29 5.18 -4.51 3.75
CA CYS A 29 4.82 -3.61 2.66
C CYS A 29 5.97 -2.67 2.31
N ALA A 30 6.81 -2.24 3.26
CA ALA A 30 7.93 -1.35 3.01
C ALA A 30 9.19 -2.06 2.49
N ALA A 31 9.44 -3.29 2.93
CA ALA A 31 10.67 -4.02 2.65
C ALA A 31 10.98 -4.19 1.14
N PRO A 32 10.03 -4.53 0.27
CA PRO A 32 10.26 -4.66 -1.17
C PRO A 32 10.70 -3.35 -1.85
N TRP A 33 10.35 -2.20 -1.26
CA TRP A 33 10.67 -0.88 -1.82
C TRP A 33 12.02 -0.32 -1.34
N LEU A 34 12.58 -0.87 -0.25
CA LEU A 34 13.88 -0.44 0.29
C LEU A 34 15.04 -0.53 -0.72
N PRO A 35 15.17 -1.59 -1.53
CA PRO A 35 16.20 -1.65 -2.57
C PRO A 35 16.00 -0.54 -3.61
N GLY A 36 14.75 -0.31 -4.04
CA GLY A 36 14.39 0.75 -4.98
C GLY A 36 14.72 2.15 -4.47
N TRP A 37 14.54 2.39 -3.16
CA TRP A 37 14.95 3.63 -2.50
C TRP A 37 16.47 3.79 -2.47
N ARG A 38 17.22 2.72 -2.16
CA ARG A 38 18.69 2.75 -2.16
C ARG A 38 19.27 3.07 -3.54
N TRP A 39 18.64 2.60 -4.62
CA TRP A 39 19.01 2.96 -5.99
C TRP A 39 18.42 4.28 -6.50
N ARG A 40 17.79 5.09 -5.63
CA ARG A 40 17.15 6.37 -5.97
C ARG A 40 16.11 6.28 -7.09
N ARG A 41 15.52 5.10 -7.28
CA ARG A 41 14.43 4.85 -8.26
C ARG A 41 13.05 5.03 -7.64
N VAL A 42 12.96 4.92 -6.32
CA VAL A 42 11.73 5.06 -5.52
C VAL A 42 11.90 6.18 -4.51
N GLY A 43 10.87 7.02 -4.32
CA GLY A 43 10.91 8.11 -3.37
C GLY A 43 10.84 7.60 -1.92
N ALA A 44 11.50 8.30 -1.00
CA ALA A 44 11.34 8.02 0.43
C ALA A 44 9.88 8.16 0.91
N GLY A 45 9.11 9.00 0.21
CA GLY A 45 7.67 9.14 0.41
C GLY A 45 6.90 7.86 0.06
N ASP A 46 7.24 7.19 -1.04
CA ASP A 46 6.54 5.97 -1.48
C ASP A 46 6.77 4.81 -0.51
N VAL A 47 7.99 4.67 0.02
CA VAL A 47 8.31 3.66 1.04
C VAL A 47 7.51 3.90 2.32
N LYS A 48 7.45 5.17 2.77
CA LYS A 48 6.64 5.55 3.95
C LYS A 48 5.15 5.33 3.69
N TYR A 49 4.68 5.61 2.47
CA TYR A 49 3.28 5.40 2.11
C TYR A 49 2.91 3.90 2.10
N ALA A 50 3.77 3.05 1.53
CA ALA A 50 3.61 1.59 1.60
C ALA A 50 3.62 1.07 3.05
N ALA A 51 4.51 1.62 3.90
CA ALA A 51 4.53 1.30 5.33
C ALA A 51 3.21 1.70 6.02
N CYS A 52 2.68 2.89 5.72
CA CYS A 52 1.39 3.35 6.25
C CYS A 52 0.23 2.44 5.82
N ILE A 53 0.20 2.01 4.55
CA ILE A 53 -0.82 1.08 4.04
C ILE A 53 -0.80 -0.23 4.83
N GLY A 54 0.38 -0.82 5.01
CA GLY A 54 0.54 -2.05 5.80
C GLY A 54 0.19 -1.87 7.28
N LEU A 55 0.47 -0.69 7.85
CA LEU A 55 0.12 -0.37 9.24
C LEU A 55 -1.39 -0.21 9.44
N LEU A 56 -2.08 0.33 8.43
CA LEU A 56 -3.53 0.54 8.46
C LEU A 56 -4.32 -0.76 8.25
N LEU A 57 -3.93 -1.55 7.24
CA LEU A 57 -4.70 -2.73 6.82
C LEU A 57 -4.23 -4.03 7.48
N GLY A 58 -2.98 -4.11 7.93
CA GLY A 58 -2.34 -5.36 8.35
C GLY A 58 -1.58 -6.03 7.19
N TRP A 59 -0.92 -7.15 7.47
CA TRP A 59 -0.03 -7.79 6.49
C TRP A 59 -0.74 -8.38 5.29
N LEU A 60 -1.85 -9.11 5.49
CA LEU A 60 -2.52 -9.85 4.42
C LEU A 60 -3.18 -8.90 3.38
N PRO A 61 -4.08 -7.99 3.77
CA PRO A 61 -4.62 -6.97 2.86
C PRO A 61 -3.56 -5.96 2.38
N GLY A 62 -2.56 -5.63 3.20
CA GLY A 62 -1.44 -4.78 2.77
C GLY A 62 -0.67 -5.37 1.60
N LEU A 63 -0.36 -6.68 1.65
CA LEU A 63 0.29 -7.40 0.54
C LEU A 63 -0.56 -7.43 -0.72
N ARG A 64 -1.89 -7.56 -0.61
CA ARG A 64 -2.80 -7.47 -1.77
C ARG A 64 -2.75 -6.11 -2.44
N VAL A 65 -2.74 -5.03 -1.65
CA VAL A 65 -2.55 -3.66 -2.16
C VAL A 65 -1.22 -3.54 -2.90
N MET A 66 -0.13 -4.09 -2.35
CA MET A 66 1.17 -4.08 -3.04
C MET A 66 1.12 -4.85 -4.36
N LEU A 67 0.39 -5.98 -4.41
CA LEU A 67 0.18 -6.75 -5.62
C LEU A 67 -0.57 -5.94 -6.69
N TYR A 68 -1.68 -5.29 -6.31
CA TYR A 68 -2.44 -4.43 -7.20
C TYR A 68 -1.60 -3.26 -7.71
N ALA A 69 -0.85 -2.60 -6.82
CA ALA A 69 0.06 -1.52 -7.20
C ALA A 69 1.14 -2.01 -8.18
N GLY A 70 1.69 -3.21 -7.95
CA GLY A 70 2.66 -3.83 -8.86
C GLY A 70 2.08 -4.12 -10.25
N VAL A 71 0.86 -4.62 -10.33
CA VAL A 71 0.15 -4.84 -11.60
C VAL A 71 -0.06 -3.51 -12.33
N ILE A 72 -0.55 -2.48 -11.63
CA ILE A 72 -0.78 -1.15 -12.21
C ILE A 72 0.53 -0.53 -12.72
N LEU A 73 1.63 -0.65 -11.94
CA LEU A 73 2.95 -0.20 -12.35
C LEU A 73 3.47 -0.98 -13.56
N GLY A 74 3.23 -2.29 -13.61
CA GLY A 74 3.59 -3.13 -14.77
C GLY A 74 2.86 -2.70 -16.04
N ILE A 75 1.56 -2.41 -15.94
CA ILE A 75 0.77 -1.87 -17.07
C ILE A 75 1.30 -0.51 -17.49
N MET A 76 1.54 0.41 -16.54
CA MET A 76 2.10 1.73 -16.83
C MET A 76 3.48 1.64 -17.49
N ALA A 77 4.35 0.74 -17.01
CA ALA A 77 5.67 0.52 -17.58
C ALA A 77 5.59 -0.07 -18.99
N GLY A 78 4.72 -1.05 -19.23
CA GLY A 78 4.48 -1.63 -20.56
C GLY A 78 3.95 -0.61 -21.55
N LEU A 79 2.98 0.21 -21.14
CA LEU A 79 2.45 1.30 -21.95
C LEU A 79 3.50 2.37 -22.24
N ALA A 80 4.30 2.76 -21.24
CA ALA A 80 5.39 3.73 -21.41
C ALA A 80 6.46 3.22 -22.39
N TRP A 81 6.77 1.91 -22.35
CA TRP A 81 7.70 1.28 -23.28
C TRP A 81 7.19 1.31 -24.72
N LEU A 82 5.92 0.98 -24.94
CA LEU A 82 5.27 1.04 -26.26
C LEU A 82 5.19 2.47 -26.81
N ARG A 83 5.09 3.48 -25.95
CA ARG A 83 4.85 4.87 -26.35
C ARG A 83 6.11 5.69 -26.61
N SER A 84 7.31 5.10 -26.51
CA SER A 84 8.63 5.66 -26.87
C SER A 84 8.77 7.17 -26.61
N SER A 85 8.30 7.64 -25.44
CA SER A 85 8.35 9.05 -25.04
C SER A 85 9.15 9.12 -23.74
N GLY A 86 10.28 9.82 -23.83
CA GLY A 86 11.41 9.76 -22.92
C GLY A 86 11.07 9.69 -21.43
N GLY A 87 11.75 8.77 -20.73
CA GLY A 87 12.24 8.91 -19.36
C GLY A 87 11.29 9.44 -18.27
N SER A 88 9.98 9.38 -18.46
CA SER A 88 9.04 9.95 -17.51
C SER A 88 8.95 9.05 -16.28
N ARG A 89 9.27 9.61 -15.11
CA ARG A 89 9.20 8.89 -13.83
C ARG A 89 7.75 8.47 -13.59
N LEU A 90 7.51 7.17 -13.46
CA LEU A 90 6.17 6.66 -13.18
C LEU A 90 5.75 7.10 -11.76
N PRO A 91 4.56 7.71 -11.60
CA PRO A 91 4.08 8.17 -10.31
C PRO A 91 3.64 6.98 -9.44
N MET A 92 4.58 6.45 -8.65
CA MET A 92 4.37 5.30 -7.78
C MET A 92 3.27 5.52 -6.74
N GLY A 93 3.16 6.74 -6.20
CA GLY A 93 2.08 7.13 -5.29
C GLY A 93 0.68 6.89 -5.89
N LEU A 94 0.49 7.12 -7.20
CA LEU A 94 -0.82 6.90 -7.85
C LEU A 94 -1.17 5.40 -7.93
N ALA A 95 -0.20 4.55 -8.22
CA ALA A 95 -0.41 3.11 -8.24
C ALA A 95 -0.73 2.55 -6.85
N LEU A 96 -0.04 3.04 -5.81
CA LEU A 96 -0.31 2.66 -4.43
C LEU A 96 -1.69 3.15 -3.95
N SER A 97 -2.10 4.38 -4.30
CA SER A 97 -3.45 4.86 -3.99
C SER A 97 -4.54 4.09 -4.72
N ALA A 98 -4.30 3.72 -5.98
CA ALA A 98 -5.27 2.93 -6.76
C ALA A 98 -5.43 1.52 -6.19
N GLY A 99 -4.33 0.85 -5.84
CA GLY A 99 -4.37 -0.45 -5.17
C GLY A 99 -5.09 -0.39 -3.82
N LEU A 100 -4.89 0.68 -3.05
CA LEU A 100 -5.59 0.91 -1.79
C LEU A 100 -7.10 1.07 -1.99
N LEU A 101 -7.53 1.85 -2.99
CA LEU A 101 -8.95 2.03 -3.30
C LEU A 101 -9.62 0.72 -3.74
N ILE A 102 -8.91 -0.11 -4.51
CA ILE A 102 -9.40 -1.43 -4.93
C ILE A 102 -9.60 -2.33 -3.71
N GLU A 103 -8.61 -2.43 -2.83
CA GLU A 103 -8.74 -3.26 -1.62
C GLU A 103 -9.84 -2.73 -0.71
N LEU A 104 -9.95 -1.40 -0.50
CA LEU A 104 -11.04 -0.83 0.30
C LEU A 104 -12.43 -1.10 -0.30
N SER A 105 -12.56 -1.08 -1.63
CA SER A 105 -13.81 -1.43 -2.31
C SER A 105 -14.18 -2.92 -2.17
N GLY A 106 -13.18 -3.79 -2.01
CA GLY A 106 -13.33 -5.21 -1.71
C GLY A 106 -13.62 -5.49 -0.24
N VAL A 107 -12.89 -4.83 0.68
CA VAL A 107 -13.06 -4.91 2.14
C VAL A 107 -14.46 -4.44 2.56
N GLY A 108 -15.04 -3.45 1.88
CA GLY A 108 -16.43 -3.05 2.06
C GLY A 108 -17.46 -4.19 1.86
N ARG A 109 -17.10 -5.25 1.12
CA ARG A 109 -17.96 -6.43 0.93
C ARG A 109 -17.82 -7.49 2.03
N TYR A 110 -16.79 -7.39 2.87
CA TYR A 110 -16.56 -8.32 3.99
C TYR A 110 -17.00 -7.75 5.35
N VAL A 111 -17.17 -6.43 5.46
CA VAL A 111 -17.53 -5.73 6.73
C VAL A 111 -19.03 -5.43 6.86
N LEU A 112 -19.81 -5.54 5.78
CA LEU A 112 -21.27 -5.58 5.88
C LEU A 112 -21.70 -7.05 6.03
N PRO A 113 -21.99 -7.55 7.25
CA PRO A 113 -22.83 -8.72 7.34
C PRO A 113 -24.11 -8.42 6.56
N GLN A 114 -24.50 -9.35 5.69
CA GLN A 114 -25.84 -9.34 5.15
C GLN A 114 -26.79 -9.40 6.34
N ALA A 115 -27.41 -8.26 6.64
CA ALA A 115 -28.55 -8.16 7.53
C ALA A 115 -29.79 -8.67 6.81
#